data_AF-A0A0D6AI58-F1
#
_entry.id   AF-A0A0D6AI58-F1
#
_cell.length_a   1.000
_cell.length_b   1.000
_cell.length_c   1.000
_cell.angle_alpha   90.00
_cell.angle_beta   90.00
_cell.angle_gamma   90.00
#
_symmetry.space_group_name_H-M   'P 1'
#
loop_
_entity.id
_entity.type
_entity.pdbx_description
1 polymer ?
#
loop_
_entity_poly.entity_id
_entity_poly.type
_entity_poly.pdbx_seq_one_letter_code
_entity_poly.pdbx_strand_id
1 'polypeptide(L)'
;MKQIRGDLAELLDLLVRTLGKNSLSAYLVMMAIRLVELHRVLKSTGSLYLHCDPTASHYLKMILDIIFGAKNFQNEITWKRTTSHNDPQKYGRISDRILFYTKTQNKVFNVLKLEYSEEQKKRYKYEDENGFLKRKI
;
A
#
# COMPACT_ATOMS: atom_id res chain seq x y z
N MET A 1 13.47 10.88 14.32
CA MET A 1 13.35 11.63 13.04
C MET A 1 14.71 11.83 12.35
N LYS A 2 15.80 12.14 13.09
CA LYS A 2 17.15 12.29 12.51
C LYS A 2 17.68 10.97 11.91
N GLN A 3 17.48 9.84 12.58
CA GLN A 3 17.83 8.50 12.08
C GLN A 3 17.11 8.14 10.77
N ILE A 4 15.78 8.28 10.73
CA ILE A 4 14.95 8.02 9.54
C ILE A 4 15.44 8.80 8.31
N ARG A 5 15.87 10.06 8.48
CA ARG A 5 16.41 10.86 7.37
C ARG A 5 17.76 10.34 6.88
N GLY A 6 18.60 9.80 7.79
CA GLY A 6 19.85 9.14 7.45
C GLY A 6 19.61 7.85 6.68
N ASP A 7 18.82 6.93 7.25
CA ASP A 7 18.51 5.63 6.63
C ASP A 7 17.86 5.80 5.25
N LEU A 8 16.97 6.79 5.09
CA LEU A 8 16.34 7.10 3.82
C LEU A 8 17.36 7.63 2.79
N ALA A 9 18.29 8.50 3.22
CA ALA A 9 19.32 9.02 2.34
C ALA A 9 20.27 7.90 1.87
N GLU A 10 20.66 7.00 2.76
CA GLU A 10 21.47 5.83 2.44
C GLU A 10 20.75 4.90 1.44
N LEU A 11 19.48 4.59 1.68
CA LEU A 11 18.68 3.80 0.74
C LEU A 11 18.60 4.48 -0.63
N LEU A 12 18.30 5.79 -0.68
CA LEU A 12 18.18 6.50 -1.95
C LEU A 12 19.51 6.56 -2.71
N ASP A 13 20.64 6.78 -2.04
CA ASP A 13 21.96 6.72 -2.64
C ASP A 13 22.26 5.33 -3.20
N LEU A 14 21.95 4.27 -2.45
CA LEU A 14 22.08 2.88 -2.92
C LEU A 14 21.20 2.62 -4.15
N LEU A 15 19.94 3.04 -4.15
CA LEU A 15 19.04 2.85 -5.29
C LEU A 15 19.52 3.61 -6.53
N VAL A 16 19.99 4.85 -6.38
CA VAL A 16 20.53 5.63 -7.51
C VAL A 16 21.81 5.02 -8.06
N ARG A 17 22.71 4.50 -7.21
CA ARG A 17 23.95 3.85 -7.65
C ARG A 17 23.68 2.51 -8.35
N THR A 18 22.75 1.73 -7.83
CA THR A 18 22.43 0.38 -8.35
C THR A 18 21.57 0.43 -9.61
N LEU A 19 20.56 1.29 -9.66
CA LEU A 19 19.68 1.44 -10.82
C LEU A 19 20.25 2.37 -11.89
N GLY A 20 21.29 3.15 -11.53
CA GLY A 20 21.86 4.19 -12.38
C GLY A 20 21.03 5.48 -12.40
N LYS A 21 21.65 6.56 -12.89
CA LYS A 21 21.00 7.87 -13.04
C LYS A 21 20.07 7.85 -14.26
N ASN A 22 18.79 7.59 -14.01
CA ASN A 22 17.74 7.54 -15.02
C ASN A 22 16.41 8.07 -14.47
N SER A 23 15.37 8.07 -15.32
CA SER A 23 14.04 8.55 -14.96
C SER A 23 13.42 7.84 -13.75
N LEU A 24 13.68 6.54 -13.57
CA LEU A 24 13.19 5.78 -12.41
C LEU A 24 13.86 6.26 -11.13
N SER A 25 15.19 6.35 -11.12
CA SER A 25 15.94 6.83 -9.94
C SER A 25 15.54 8.26 -9.55
N ALA A 26 15.36 9.14 -10.55
CA ALA A 26 14.90 10.52 -10.34
C ALA A 26 13.48 10.54 -9.77
N TYR A 27 12.59 9.71 -10.30
CA TYR A 27 11.24 9.55 -9.79
C TYR A 27 11.23 9.07 -8.33
N LEU A 28 12.05 8.09 -7.96
CA LEU A 28 12.14 7.59 -6.58
C LEU A 28 12.61 8.66 -5.61
N VAL A 29 13.64 9.44 -5.97
CA VAL A 29 14.12 10.57 -5.14
C VAL A 29 13.01 11.62 -4.97
N MET A 30 12.35 12.01 -6.06
CA MET A 30 11.25 12.97 -6.02
C MET A 30 10.06 12.48 -5.17
N MET A 31 9.73 11.19 -5.26
CA MET A 31 8.66 10.58 -4.49
C MET A 31 9.01 10.51 -3.01
N ALA A 32 10.23 10.12 -2.65
CA ALA A 32 10.66 10.04 -1.27
C ALA A 32 10.47 11.36 -0.51
N ILE A 33 10.84 12.50 -1.13
CA ILE A 33 10.64 13.84 -0.55
C ILE A 33 9.17 14.08 -0.24
N ARG A 34 8.27 13.76 -1.18
CA ARG A 34 6.82 13.95 -1.01
C ARG A 34 6.24 13.02 0.04
N LEU A 35 6.68 11.76 0.08
CA LEU A 35 6.21 10.77 1.05
C LEU A 35 6.61 11.14 2.48
N VAL A 36 7.79 11.73 2.69
CA VAL A 36 8.19 12.28 3.98
C VAL A 36 7.24 13.39 4.43
N GLU A 37 6.89 14.30 3.53
CA GLU A 37 5.97 15.39 3.84
C GLU A 37 4.54 14.91 4.09
N LEU A 38 4.06 13.95 3.29
CA LEU A 38 2.76 13.30 3.51
C LEU A 38 2.71 12.63 4.89
N HIS A 39 3.75 11.90 5.28
CA HIS A 39 3.85 11.30 6.60
C HIS A 39 3.86 12.37 7.71
N ARG A 40 4.55 13.50 7.51
CA ARG A 40 4.58 14.62 8.47
C ARG A 40 3.18 15.17 8.75
N VAL A 41 2.40 15.45 7.71
CA VAL A 41 1.07 16.10 7.84
C VAL A 41 -0.06 15.14 8.23
N LEU A 42 0.11 13.83 8.02
CA LEU A 42 -0.91 12.84 8.35
C LEU A 42 -1.22 12.82 9.86
N LYS A 43 -2.49 12.67 10.24
CA LYS A 43 -2.88 12.47 11.65
C LYS A 43 -2.31 11.15 12.19
N SER A 44 -2.12 11.02 13.50
CA SER A 44 -1.68 9.76 14.14
C SER A 44 -2.59 8.58 13.80
N THR A 45 -3.89 8.84 13.59
CA THR A 45 -4.92 7.89 13.20
C THR A 45 -5.05 7.67 11.68
N GLY A 46 -4.31 8.44 10.89
CA GLY A 46 -4.44 8.49 9.44
C GLY A 46 -3.73 7.35 8.70
N SER A 47 -4.15 7.15 7.46
CA SER A 47 -3.64 6.15 6.53
C SER A 47 -3.17 6.77 5.21
N LEU A 48 -2.25 6.07 4.54
CA LEU A 48 -1.81 6.35 3.18
C LEU A 48 -2.13 5.14 2.30
N TYR A 49 -2.75 5.40 1.15
CA TYR A 49 -2.96 4.43 0.08
C TYR A 49 -2.17 4.91 -1.13
N LEU A 50 -1.09 4.19 -1.46
CA LEU A 50 -0.24 4.53 -2.60
C LEU A 50 -0.48 3.54 -3.73
N HIS A 51 -1.18 4.01 -4.77
CA HIS A 51 -1.25 3.30 -6.04
C HIS A 51 0.03 3.58 -6.84
N CYS A 52 0.69 2.54 -7.29
CA CYS A 52 1.86 2.65 -8.16
C CYS A 52 1.96 1.45 -9.10
N ASP A 53 2.62 1.67 -10.23
CA ASP A 53 2.82 0.61 -11.19
C ASP A 53 3.90 -0.39 -10.70
N PRO A 54 3.90 -1.63 -11.21
CA PRO A 54 4.87 -2.66 -10.83
C PRO A 54 6.35 -2.31 -11.00
N THR A 55 6.69 -1.32 -11.83
CA THR A 55 8.09 -0.92 -12.07
C THR A 55 8.69 -0.21 -10.87
N ALA A 56 7.88 0.60 -10.17
CA ALA A 56 8.34 1.39 -9.02
C ALA A 56 7.86 0.86 -7.66
N SER A 57 6.83 0.02 -7.64
CA SER A 57 6.12 -0.34 -6.41
C SER A 57 6.99 -0.96 -5.32
N HIS A 58 7.92 -1.83 -5.69
CA HIS A 58 8.81 -2.50 -4.74
C HIS A 58 9.83 -1.53 -4.12
N TYR A 59 10.37 -0.59 -4.92
CA TYR A 59 11.26 0.46 -4.41
C TYR A 59 10.51 1.43 -3.50
N LEU A 60 9.30 1.84 -3.90
CA LEU A 60 8.44 2.70 -3.09
C LEU A 60 8.03 2.03 -1.79
N LYS A 61 7.84 0.70 -1.79
CA LYS A 61 7.57 -0.09 -0.58
C LYS A 61 8.73 0.00 0.41
N MET A 62 9.98 -0.17 -0.05
CA MET A 62 11.17 -0.03 0.80
C MET A 62 11.29 1.39 1.37
N ILE A 63 11.04 2.41 0.54
CA ILE A 63 11.04 3.82 0.97
C ILE A 63 9.96 4.06 2.05
N LEU A 64 8.75 3.54 1.84
CA LEU A 64 7.66 3.64 2.81
C LEU A 64 7.96 2.89 4.11
N ASP A 65 8.66 1.75 4.06
CA ASP A 65 9.09 1.03 5.27
C ASP A 65 10.02 1.86 6.14
N ILE A 66 10.89 2.67 5.55
CA ILE A 66 11.74 3.59 6.31
C ILE A 66 10.93 4.76 6.87
N ILE A 67 10.03 5.34 6.05
CA ILE A 67 9.26 6.54 6.42
C ILE A 67 8.20 6.23 7.48
N PHE A 68 7.37 5.21 7.25
CA PHE A 68 6.26 4.83 8.12
C PHE A 68 6.66 3.76 9.14
N GLY A 69 7.73 3.01 8.90
CA GLY A 69 8.08 1.82 9.69
C GLY A 69 7.43 0.56 9.13
N ALA A 70 8.21 -0.50 8.94
CA ALA A 70 7.73 -1.77 8.38
C ALA A 70 6.54 -2.38 9.14
N LYS A 71 6.46 -2.19 10.47
CA LYS A 71 5.34 -2.66 11.30
C LYS A 71 4.01 -1.95 10.97
N ASN A 72 4.08 -0.75 10.41
CA ASN A 72 2.92 0.06 10.05
C ASN A 72 2.40 -0.20 8.63
N PHE A 73 3.04 -1.11 7.88
CA PHE A 73 2.46 -1.68 6.69
C PHE A 73 1.25 -2.53 7.05
N GLN A 74 0.13 -2.32 6.36
CA GLN A 74 -1.13 -3.02 6.68
C GLN A 74 -1.40 -4.12 5.68
N ASN A 75 -1.44 -3.79 4.39
CA ASN A 75 -1.74 -4.72 3.32
C ASN A 75 -1.25 -4.19 1.97
N GLU A 76 -1.08 -5.11 1.03
CA GLU A 76 -1.05 -4.80 -0.38
C GLU A 76 -2.40 -5.16 -0.99
N ILE A 77 -3.10 -4.17 -1.54
CA ILE A 77 -4.40 -4.36 -2.16
C ILE A 77 -4.16 -4.58 -3.66
N THR A 78 -4.58 -5.75 -4.14
CA THR A 78 -4.56 -6.08 -5.57
C THR A 78 -5.89 -5.67 -6.20
N TRP A 79 -5.88 -4.66 -7.05
CA TRP A 79 -7.07 -4.23 -7.78
C TRP A 79 -7.07 -4.84 -9.18
N LYS A 80 -8.00 -5.76 -9.44
CA LYS A 80 -8.21 -6.34 -10.77
C LYS A 80 -8.93 -5.34 -11.68
N ARG A 81 -8.26 -4.86 -12.72
CA ARG A 81 -8.79 -3.95 -13.75
C ARG A 81 -9.62 -4.68 -14.81
N THR A 82 -9.16 -5.85 -15.24
CA THR A 82 -9.79 -6.59 -16.34
C THR A 82 -9.72 -8.11 -16.13
N THR A 83 -10.45 -8.87 -16.95
CA THR A 83 -10.37 -10.33 -17.02
C THR A 83 -9.14 -10.77 -17.79
N SER A 84 -8.97 -12.08 -18.00
CA SER A 84 -7.82 -12.64 -18.70
C SER A 84 -7.59 -11.97 -20.05
N HIS A 85 -6.35 -11.52 -20.28
CA HIS A 85 -5.91 -10.95 -21.54
C HIS A 85 -4.85 -11.87 -22.14
N ASN A 86 -4.97 -12.19 -23.43
CA ASN A 86 -4.00 -13.02 -24.15
C ASN A 86 -2.85 -12.14 -24.64
N ASP A 87 -1.88 -11.90 -23.77
CA ASP A 87 -0.61 -11.28 -24.14
C ASP A 87 0.34 -12.40 -24.63
N PRO A 88 0.76 -12.44 -25.90
CA PRO A 88 1.45 -13.60 -26.49
C PRO A 88 2.86 -13.85 -25.94
N GLN A 89 3.45 -12.90 -25.20
CA GLN A 89 4.84 -12.95 -24.74
C GLN A 89 4.98 -12.81 -23.21
N LYS A 90 3.87 -12.66 -22.48
CA LYS A 90 3.88 -12.43 -21.02
C LYS A 90 2.53 -12.72 -20.40
N TYR A 91 2.48 -12.83 -19.09
CA TYR A 91 1.21 -12.83 -18.38
C TYR A 91 0.50 -11.47 -18.53
N GLY A 92 -0.81 -11.53 -18.78
CA GLY A 92 -1.64 -10.35 -18.94
C GLY A 92 -1.58 -9.45 -17.70
N ARG A 93 -1.29 -8.16 -17.89
CA ARG A 93 -1.26 -7.16 -16.81
C ARG A 93 -2.67 -6.73 -16.44
N ILE A 94 -3.37 -7.59 -15.71
CA ILE A 94 -4.80 -7.43 -15.39
C ILE A 94 -5.07 -6.70 -14.07
N SER A 95 -4.06 -6.49 -13.24
CA SER A 95 -4.21 -5.90 -11.92
C SER A 95 -3.17 -4.82 -11.63
N ASP A 96 -3.54 -3.93 -10.70
CA ASP A 96 -2.68 -2.93 -10.10
C ASP A 96 -2.50 -3.21 -8.60
N ARG A 97 -1.48 -2.58 -8.01
CA ARG A 97 -1.11 -2.77 -6.61
C ARG A 97 -1.23 -1.44 -5.87
N ILE A 98 -1.91 -1.46 -4.73
CA ILE A 98 -2.07 -0.31 -3.84
C ILE A 98 -1.47 -0.67 -2.49
N LEU A 99 -0.43 0.06 -2.09
CA LEU A 99 0.22 -0.11 -0.78
C LEU A 99 -0.57 0.63 0.28
N PHE A 100 -1.00 -0.08 1.33
CA PHE A 100 -1.73 0.50 2.45
C PHE A 100 -0.85 0.57 3.70
N TYR A 101 -0.59 1.80 4.16
CA TYR A 101 0.15 2.12 5.38
C TYR A 101 -0.69 2.96 6.33
N THR A 102 -0.35 2.88 7.62
CA THR A 102 -0.88 3.81 8.63
C THR A 102 0.24 4.56 9.32
N LYS A 103 -0.03 5.77 9.82
CA LYS A 103 1.00 6.55 10.54
C LYS A 103 1.44 5.87 11.83
N THR A 104 0.48 5.26 12.52
CA THR A 104 0.71 4.51 13.75
C THR A 104 -0.14 3.24 13.74
N GLN A 105 0.02 2.40 14.76
CA GLN A 105 -0.86 1.25 15.00
C GLN A 105 -2.26 1.66 15.47
N ASN A 106 -2.40 2.85 16.06
CA ASN A 106 -3.69 3.40 16.48
C ASN A 106 -4.41 4.03 15.28
N LYS A 107 -4.76 3.19 14.29
CA LYS A 107 -5.42 3.59 13.05
C LYS A 107 -6.94 3.57 13.18
N VAL A 108 -7.60 4.47 12.45
CA VAL A 108 -9.04 4.36 12.21
C VAL A 108 -9.24 3.61 10.90
N PHE A 109 -9.94 2.48 10.95
CA PHE A 109 -10.36 1.74 9.76
C PHE A 109 -11.88 1.74 9.65
N ASN A 110 -12.38 2.49 8.68
CA ASN A 110 -13.81 2.60 8.42
C ASN A 110 -14.23 1.50 7.45
N VAL A 111 -14.85 0.45 7.98
CA VAL A 111 -15.41 -0.62 7.16
C VAL A 111 -16.61 -0.07 6.39
N LEU A 112 -16.56 -0.14 5.06
CA LEU A 112 -17.73 0.15 4.24
C LEU A 112 -18.79 -0.94 4.46
N LYS A 113 -19.95 -0.55 4.99
CA LYS A 113 -21.11 -1.43 5.10
C LYS A 113 -21.82 -1.45 3.76
N LEU A 114 -21.48 -2.43 2.93
CA LEU A 114 -22.26 -2.74 1.75
C LEU A 114 -23.27 -3.82 2.13
N GLU A 115 -24.48 -3.74 1.59
CA GLU A 115 -25.47 -4.79 1.76
C GLU A 115 -24.92 -6.10 1.19
N TYR A 116 -24.97 -7.14 2.00
CA TYR A 116 -24.55 -8.46 1.58
C TYR A 116 -25.52 -8.98 0.52
N SER A 117 -24.98 -9.59 -0.55
CA SER A 117 -25.80 -10.34 -1.48
C SER A 117 -26.44 -11.55 -0.79
N GLU A 118 -27.58 -12.03 -1.31
CA GLU A 118 -28.28 -13.21 -0.76
C GLU A 118 -27.37 -14.46 -0.68
N GLU A 119 -26.41 -14.59 -1.59
CA GLU A 119 -25.40 -15.66 -1.55
C GLU A 119 -24.40 -15.51 -0.40
N GLN A 120 -24.03 -14.28 -0.05
CA GLN A 120 -23.14 -13.99 1.06
C GLN A 120 -23.84 -14.24 2.39
N LYS A 121 -25.12 -13.82 2.53
CA LYS A 121 -25.92 -14.08 3.74
C LYS A 121 -25.99 -15.57 4.10
N LYS A 122 -26.09 -16.46 3.11
CA LYS A 122 -26.06 -17.92 3.33
C LYS A 122 -24.75 -18.45 3.92
N ARG A 123 -23.62 -17.76 3.70
CA ARG A 123 -22.28 -18.19 4.16
C ARG A 123 -21.94 -17.75 5.58
N TYR A 124 -22.66 -16.76 6.11
CA TYR A 124 -22.45 -16.22 7.44
C TYR A 124 -23.67 -16.53 8.32
N LYS A 125 -23.49 -17.37 9.33
CA LYS A 125 -24.59 -17.87 10.17
C LYS A 125 -24.89 -17.00 11.38
N TYR A 126 -24.04 -16.02 11.69
CA TYR A 126 -24.12 -15.25 12.93
C TYR A 126 -24.07 -13.76 12.60
N GLU A 127 -24.96 -12.97 13.18
CA GLU A 127 -24.89 -11.52 13.17
C GLU A 127 -24.33 -11.03 14.50
N ASP A 128 -23.47 -10.02 14.47
CA ASP A 128 -23.03 -9.34 15.67
C ASP A 128 -23.90 -8.13 16.03
N GLU A 129 -23.68 -7.59 17.22
CA GLU A 129 -24.40 -6.44 17.79
C GLU A 129 -24.33 -5.17 16.92
N ASN A 130 -23.42 -5.12 15.93
CA ASN A 130 -23.22 -4.01 15.00
C ASN A 130 -23.71 -4.32 13.57
N GLY A 131 -24.37 -5.47 13.37
CA GLY A 131 -24.91 -5.95 12.10
C GLY A 131 -23.89 -6.65 11.19
N PHE A 132 -22.72 -7.06 11.71
CA PHE A 132 -21.74 -7.81 10.91
C PHE A 132 -22.04 -9.30 10.92
N LEU A 133 -22.10 -9.84 9.72
CA LEU A 133 -22.20 -11.26 9.46
C LEU A 133 -20.84 -11.96 9.71
N LYS A 134 -20.79 -12.89 10.66
CA LYS A 134 -19.60 -13.65 11.08
C LYS A 134 -19.72 -15.13 10.73
N ARG A 135 -18.58 -15.73 10.39
CA ARG A 135 -18.40 -17.19 10.37
C ARG A 135 -17.99 -17.62 11.77
N LYS A 136 -18.39 -18.83 12.18
CA LYS A 136 -17.94 -19.43 13.45
C LYS A 136 -16.41 -19.48 13.42
N ILE A 137 -15.76 -18.88 14.41
CA ILE A 137 -14.32 -19.02 14.64
C ILE A 137 -14.08 -20.40 15.24
#